data_AF-A0A3B9Q137-F1
#
_entry.id   AF-A0A3B9Q137-F1
#
_cell.length_a   1.000
_cell.length_b   1.000
_cell.length_c   1.000
_cell.angle_alpha   90.00
_cell.angle_beta   90.00
_cell.angle_gamma   90.00
#
_symmetry.space_group_name_H-M   'P 1'
#
loop_
_entity.id
_entity.type
_entity.pdbx_description
1 polymer ?
#
loop_
_entity_poly.entity_id
_entity_poly.type
_entity_poly.pdbx_seq_one_letter_code
_entity_poly.pdbx_strand_id
1 'polypeptide(L)'
;FTAASTIKIPIMVSVFKELSEPTPQAAAELMELMIEQSKNDPADLLMETYLSPTLGPLIVTDVMQEIGLENTFLAGHFYIGAPLLERFITPANSRTDYSTDPDTYNQTTTADMGMLLEDIYQCAQNGGGTFGALLPDEISQNECQTMITYLTRNKIAVLLQAGLPDGTRFGHKHGWITEADGLMHAIFDVGVVYSPGGDYIICVAMYHPVQLIFDSANLLTANISTAVYNYFNITN
;
A
#
# COMPACT_ATOMS: atom_id res chain seq x y z
N PHE A 1 -3.43 11.93 0.73
CA PHE A 1 -1.96 11.99 0.62
C PHE A 1 -1.55 11.39 -0.71
N THR A 2 -0.41 11.79 -1.25
CA THR A 2 0.28 10.99 -2.29
C THR A 2 0.51 9.59 -1.73
N ALA A 3 0.06 8.55 -2.44
CA ALA A 3 0.26 7.16 -2.00
C ALA A 3 1.72 6.71 -2.26
N ALA A 4 2.39 7.31 -3.25
CA ALA A 4 3.72 6.91 -3.68
C ALA A 4 3.74 5.38 -3.94
N SER A 5 4.75 4.67 -3.44
CA SER A 5 4.85 3.23 -3.65
C SER A 5 3.92 2.37 -2.78
N THR A 6 3.14 2.94 -1.85
CA THR A 6 2.15 2.13 -1.11
C THR A 6 0.95 1.75 -1.97
N ILE A 7 0.69 2.49 -3.08
CA ILE A 7 -0.33 2.15 -4.08
C ILE A 7 -0.08 0.79 -4.76
N LYS A 8 1.13 0.24 -4.63
CA LYS A 8 1.45 -1.11 -5.11
C LYS A 8 0.70 -2.21 -4.34
N ILE A 9 0.16 -1.91 -3.15
CA ILE A 9 -0.75 -2.81 -2.44
C ILE A 9 -2.08 -2.93 -3.21
N PRO A 10 -2.80 -1.84 -3.54
CA PRO A 10 -3.93 -1.86 -4.47
C PRO A 10 -3.64 -2.61 -5.79
N ILE A 11 -2.50 -2.32 -6.44
CA ILE A 11 -2.12 -3.02 -7.69
C ILE A 11 -2.03 -4.54 -7.46
N MET A 12 -1.37 -4.96 -6.38
CA MET A 12 -1.26 -6.38 -6.04
C MET A 12 -2.64 -7.02 -5.84
N VAL A 13 -3.54 -6.38 -5.10
CA VAL A 13 -4.90 -6.89 -4.86
C VAL A 13 -5.67 -7.01 -6.17
N SER A 14 -5.69 -5.97 -7.00
CA SER A 14 -6.41 -5.97 -8.28
C SER A 14 -5.88 -7.01 -9.25
N VAL A 15 -4.57 -7.26 -9.27
CA VAL A 15 -4.01 -8.32 -10.12
C VAL A 15 -4.37 -9.70 -9.60
N PHE A 16 -4.29 -9.95 -8.29
CA PHE A 16 -4.70 -11.24 -7.73
C PHE A 16 -6.18 -11.55 -8.00
N LYS A 17 -7.05 -10.54 -7.99
CA LYS A 17 -8.46 -10.66 -8.38
C LYS A 17 -8.66 -11.24 -9.79
N GLU A 18 -7.71 -10.99 -10.71
CA GLU A 18 -7.77 -11.45 -12.11
C GLU A 18 -6.96 -12.73 -12.37
N LEU A 19 -6.08 -13.11 -11.45
CA LEU A 19 -5.27 -14.32 -11.60
C LEU A 19 -6.07 -15.56 -11.18
N SER A 20 -5.65 -16.70 -11.72
CA SER A 20 -6.13 -18.00 -11.24
C SER A 20 -5.05 -18.67 -10.41
N GLU A 21 -5.45 -19.50 -9.45
CA GLU A 21 -4.53 -20.37 -8.74
C GLU A 21 -4.15 -21.61 -9.56
N PRO A 22 -2.86 -22.02 -9.56
CA PRO A 22 -1.73 -21.35 -8.93
C PRO A 22 -1.28 -20.09 -9.69
N THR A 23 -0.81 -19.07 -8.96
CA THR A 23 -0.28 -17.82 -9.53
C THR A 23 0.76 -18.12 -10.62
N PRO A 24 0.59 -17.58 -11.84
CA PRO A 24 1.57 -17.76 -12.90
C PRO A 24 2.96 -17.28 -12.48
N GLN A 25 4.00 -18.05 -12.81
CA GLN A 25 5.39 -17.75 -12.41
C GLN A 25 5.82 -16.33 -12.82
N ALA A 26 5.44 -15.88 -14.02
CA ALA A 26 5.75 -14.54 -14.51
C ALA A 26 5.10 -13.45 -13.64
N ALA A 27 3.84 -13.62 -13.23
CA ALA A 27 3.18 -12.69 -12.30
C ALA A 27 3.87 -12.69 -10.94
N ALA A 28 4.25 -13.87 -10.44
CA ALA A 28 4.90 -14.02 -9.15
C ALA A 28 6.27 -13.29 -9.08
N GLU A 29 7.06 -13.35 -10.16
CA GLU A 29 8.34 -12.65 -10.27
C GLU A 29 8.15 -11.12 -10.32
N LEU A 30 7.14 -10.65 -11.05
CA LEU A 30 6.85 -9.22 -11.10
C LEU A 30 6.29 -8.70 -9.76
N MET A 31 5.48 -9.49 -9.06
CA MET A 31 4.99 -9.17 -7.71
C MET A 31 6.14 -9.04 -6.71
N GLU A 32 7.11 -9.95 -6.75
CA GLU A 32 8.33 -9.87 -5.93
C GLU A 32 9.07 -8.56 -6.19
N LEU A 33 9.33 -8.24 -7.46
CA LEU A 33 10.05 -7.02 -7.82
C LEU A 33 9.27 -5.73 -7.47
N MET A 34 7.94 -5.75 -7.64
CA MET A 34 7.06 -4.63 -7.32
C MET A 34 6.97 -4.39 -5.81
N ILE A 35 6.70 -5.43 -5.02
CA ILE A 35 6.45 -5.29 -3.58
C ILE A 35 7.75 -5.24 -2.80
N GLU A 36 8.67 -6.18 -3.01
CA GLU A 36 9.88 -6.31 -2.19
C GLU A 36 10.92 -5.25 -2.54
N GLN A 37 11.15 -5.04 -3.84
CA GLN A 37 12.14 -4.07 -4.33
C GLN A 37 11.53 -2.71 -4.73
N SER A 38 10.22 -2.55 -4.58
CA SER A 38 9.51 -1.30 -4.88
C SER A 38 9.68 -0.79 -6.32
N LYS A 39 9.96 -1.66 -7.29
CA LYS A 39 10.19 -1.24 -8.69
C LYS A 39 8.90 -0.79 -9.39
N ASN A 40 9.02 0.20 -10.26
CA ASN A 40 7.91 0.76 -11.04
C ASN A 40 7.64 -0.04 -12.32
N ASP A 41 8.67 -0.37 -13.10
CA ASP A 41 8.49 -1.11 -14.36
C ASP A 41 7.74 -2.45 -14.18
N PRO A 42 8.00 -3.26 -13.12
CA PRO A 42 7.21 -4.46 -12.85
C PRO A 42 5.76 -4.18 -12.47
N ALA A 43 5.49 -3.05 -11.81
CA ALA A 43 4.12 -2.64 -11.47
C ALA A 43 3.34 -2.29 -12.74
N ASP A 44 3.95 -1.53 -13.64
CA ASP A 44 3.36 -1.22 -14.95
C ASP A 44 3.12 -2.49 -15.75
N LEU A 45 4.13 -3.36 -15.87
CA LEU A 45 4.01 -4.60 -16.63
C LEU A 45 2.94 -5.55 -16.07
N LEU A 46 2.78 -5.62 -14.74
CA LEU A 46 1.68 -6.36 -14.11
C LEU A 46 0.32 -5.83 -14.54
N MET A 47 0.11 -4.52 -14.45
CA MET A 47 -1.14 -3.88 -14.83
C MET A 47 -1.43 -4.05 -16.33
N GLU A 48 -0.42 -3.85 -17.18
CA GLU A 48 -0.55 -3.99 -18.64
C GLU A 48 -0.88 -5.42 -19.06
N THR A 49 -0.29 -6.41 -18.39
CA THR A 49 -0.40 -7.83 -18.77
C THR A 49 -1.68 -8.46 -18.23
N TYR A 50 -2.05 -8.16 -16.98
CA TYR A 50 -3.08 -8.90 -16.26
C TYR A 50 -4.37 -8.10 -16.01
N LEU A 51 -4.36 -6.77 -16.18
CA LEU A 51 -5.56 -5.94 -16.05
C LEU A 51 -6.00 -5.38 -17.41
N SER A 52 -5.21 -4.45 -17.95
CA SER A 52 -5.47 -3.84 -19.25
C SER A 52 -4.19 -3.18 -19.79
N PRO A 53 -3.85 -3.37 -21.09
CA PRO A 53 -2.65 -2.82 -21.69
C PRO A 53 -2.51 -1.29 -21.59
N THR A 54 -3.62 -0.57 -21.37
CA THR A 54 -3.61 0.90 -21.27
C THR A 54 -4.37 1.45 -20.08
N LEU A 55 -5.40 0.74 -19.60
CA LEU A 55 -6.31 1.22 -18.56
C LEU A 55 -6.13 0.50 -17.22
N GLY A 56 -5.07 -0.31 -17.05
CA GLY A 56 -4.78 -1.01 -15.81
C GLY A 56 -4.87 -0.14 -14.54
N PRO A 57 -4.32 1.09 -14.52
CA PRO A 57 -4.52 2.03 -13.42
C PRO A 57 -5.97 2.30 -13.02
N LEU A 58 -6.86 2.46 -14.00
CA LEU A 58 -8.28 2.72 -13.74
C LEU A 58 -8.97 1.48 -13.17
N ILE A 59 -8.59 0.28 -13.64
CA ILE A 59 -9.08 -0.98 -13.05
C ILE A 59 -8.66 -1.10 -11.58
N VAL A 60 -7.43 -0.69 -11.24
CA VAL A 60 -6.99 -0.65 -9.82
C VAL A 60 -7.89 0.28 -9.00
N THR A 61 -8.24 1.44 -9.56
CA THR A 61 -9.15 2.37 -8.90
C THR A 61 -10.56 1.80 -8.74
N ASP A 62 -11.11 1.19 -9.79
CA ASP A 62 -12.45 0.60 -9.78
C ASP A 62 -12.55 -0.48 -8.70
N VAL A 63 -11.54 -1.36 -8.58
CA VAL A 63 -11.50 -2.39 -7.53
C VAL A 63 -11.46 -1.76 -6.14
N MET A 64 -10.67 -0.71 -5.91
CA MET A 64 -10.63 -0.04 -4.61
C MET A 64 -11.97 0.61 -4.25
N GLN A 65 -12.65 1.24 -5.23
CA GLN A 65 -13.96 1.84 -5.03
C GLN A 65 -15.06 0.80 -4.82
N GLU A 66 -15.00 -0.34 -5.52
CA GLU A 66 -15.91 -1.48 -5.36
C GLU A 66 -15.91 -1.99 -3.91
N ILE A 67 -14.73 -2.05 -3.27
CA ILE A 67 -14.60 -2.45 -1.87
C ILE A 67 -14.74 -1.29 -0.87
N GLY A 68 -15.26 -0.14 -1.31
CA GLY A 68 -15.60 0.99 -0.44
C GLY A 68 -14.44 1.93 -0.06
N LEU A 69 -13.28 1.80 -0.71
CA LEU A 69 -12.09 2.64 -0.47
C LEU A 69 -12.08 3.84 -1.44
N GLU A 70 -13.10 4.69 -1.34
CA GLU A 70 -13.38 5.79 -2.27
C GLU A 70 -12.26 6.83 -2.40
N ASN A 71 -11.33 6.91 -1.43
CA ASN A 71 -10.24 7.89 -1.46
C ASN A 71 -8.95 7.31 -2.06
N THR A 72 -8.93 6.03 -2.43
CA THR A 72 -7.77 5.35 -3.00
C THR A 72 -7.92 5.19 -4.50
N PHE A 73 -6.98 5.77 -5.26
CA PHE A 73 -7.00 5.68 -6.72
C PHE A 73 -5.60 5.71 -7.32
N LEU A 74 -5.52 5.19 -8.55
CA LEU A 74 -4.39 5.26 -9.46
C LEU A 74 -4.89 5.72 -10.84
N ALA A 75 -4.40 6.87 -11.30
CA ALA A 75 -4.86 7.56 -12.49
C ALA A 75 -3.87 7.49 -13.67
N GLY A 76 -2.79 6.72 -13.54
CA GLY A 76 -1.83 6.51 -14.62
C GLY A 76 -0.72 5.53 -14.22
N HIS A 77 0.04 5.10 -15.22
CA HIS A 77 1.22 4.25 -15.06
C HIS A 77 2.41 5.04 -14.48
N PHE A 78 3.46 4.33 -14.06
CA PHE A 78 4.64 4.93 -13.44
C PHE A 78 5.72 5.38 -14.42
N TYR A 79 5.72 4.88 -15.66
CA TYR A 79 6.72 5.27 -16.65
C TYR A 79 6.73 6.79 -16.91
N ILE A 80 7.91 7.33 -17.23
CA ILE A 80 8.09 8.75 -17.47
C ILE A 80 7.25 9.19 -18.67
N GLY A 81 6.39 10.18 -18.47
CA GLY A 81 5.50 10.71 -19.50
C GLY A 81 4.17 9.96 -19.64
N ALA A 82 3.84 9.05 -18.71
CA ALA A 82 2.53 8.41 -18.68
C ALA A 82 1.40 9.47 -18.65
N PRO A 83 0.37 9.31 -19.50
CA PRO A 83 -0.75 10.23 -19.50
C PRO A 83 -1.53 10.09 -18.19
N LEU A 84 -2.03 11.22 -17.68
CA LEU A 84 -3.08 11.21 -16.67
C LEU A 84 -4.37 10.74 -17.34
N LEU A 85 -4.81 9.52 -17.00
CA LEU A 85 -5.97 8.88 -17.61
C LEU A 85 -7.28 9.50 -17.12
N GLU A 86 -7.34 9.85 -15.83
CA GLU A 86 -8.53 10.42 -15.20
C GLU A 86 -8.17 11.41 -14.08
N ARG A 87 -9.08 12.35 -13.78
CA ARG A 87 -8.99 13.23 -12.61
C ARG A 87 -10.05 12.82 -11.60
N PHE A 88 -9.62 12.16 -10.54
CA PHE A 88 -10.52 11.72 -9.47
C PHE A 88 -10.82 12.84 -8.46
N ILE A 89 -12.09 12.97 -8.13
CA ILE A 89 -12.59 13.81 -7.04
C ILE A 89 -13.12 12.88 -5.96
N THR A 90 -12.51 12.93 -4.78
CA THR A 90 -12.85 12.08 -3.63
C THR A 90 -13.24 12.96 -2.44
N PRO A 91 -13.96 12.41 -1.44
CA PRO A 91 -14.22 13.14 -0.20
C PRO A 91 -12.96 13.70 0.45
N ALA A 92 -11.85 12.94 0.45
CA ALA A 92 -10.59 13.36 1.05
C ALA A 92 -9.87 14.47 0.27
N ASN A 93 -9.82 14.40 -1.06
CA ASN A 93 -9.10 15.39 -1.88
C ASN A 93 -9.93 16.64 -2.20
N SER A 94 -11.22 16.65 -1.84
CA SER A 94 -12.12 17.80 -1.93
C SER A 94 -12.16 18.66 -0.66
N ARG A 95 -11.36 18.31 0.34
CA ARG A 95 -11.28 19.06 1.60
C ARG A 95 -10.70 20.46 1.39
N THR A 96 -11.22 21.42 2.14
CA THR A 96 -10.82 22.84 2.04
C THR A 96 -10.16 23.37 3.32
N ASP A 97 -10.14 22.58 4.38
CA ASP A 97 -9.61 22.97 5.69
C ASP A 97 -8.11 22.70 5.85
N TYR A 98 -7.55 21.74 5.12
CA TYR A 98 -6.10 21.60 4.88
C TYR A 98 -5.84 20.92 3.53
N SER A 99 -4.61 21.03 3.03
CA SER A 99 -4.13 20.28 1.86
C SER A 99 -2.76 19.66 2.13
N THR A 100 -2.51 18.49 1.55
CA THR A 100 -1.18 17.84 1.53
C THR A 100 -0.54 17.90 0.14
N ASP A 101 -1.05 18.79 -0.73
CA ASP A 101 -0.68 18.92 -2.15
C ASP A 101 -0.40 17.58 -2.85
N PRO A 102 -1.33 16.61 -2.80
CA PRO A 102 -1.04 15.25 -3.20
C PRO A 102 -0.91 15.12 -4.73
N ASP A 103 -0.05 14.20 -5.16
CA ASP A 103 0.13 13.80 -6.55
C ASP A 103 -1.22 13.48 -7.21
N THR A 104 -1.48 14.07 -8.39
CA THR A 104 -2.71 13.84 -9.12
C THR A 104 -2.83 12.43 -9.70
N TYR A 105 -1.74 11.66 -9.78
CA TYR A 105 -1.70 10.32 -10.33
C TYR A 105 -2.06 9.22 -9.34
N ASN A 106 -1.72 9.34 -8.06
CA ASN A 106 -2.03 8.31 -7.08
C ASN A 106 -2.26 8.92 -5.70
N GLN A 107 -3.39 8.60 -5.10
CA GLN A 107 -3.73 9.10 -3.78
C GLN A 107 -4.40 8.02 -2.96
N THR A 108 -4.25 8.15 -1.64
CA THR A 108 -4.96 7.34 -0.65
C THR A 108 -5.05 8.11 0.67
N THR A 109 -5.76 7.54 1.64
CA THR A 109 -5.80 8.00 3.04
C THR A 109 -5.21 6.92 3.95
N THR A 110 -4.85 7.30 5.16
CA THR A 110 -4.41 6.31 6.15
C THR A 110 -5.54 5.37 6.57
N ALA A 111 -6.79 5.83 6.52
CA ALA A 111 -7.96 5.00 6.79
C ALA A 111 -8.17 3.95 5.69
N ASP A 112 -8.22 4.37 4.42
CA ASP A 112 -8.43 3.45 3.30
C ASP A 112 -7.32 2.38 3.23
N MET A 113 -6.06 2.79 3.31
CA MET A 113 -4.93 1.86 3.24
C MET A 113 -4.86 0.94 4.47
N GLY A 114 -5.30 1.43 5.63
CA GLY A 114 -5.45 0.62 6.84
C GLY A 114 -6.54 -0.45 6.71
N MET A 115 -7.70 -0.06 6.20
CA MET A 115 -8.81 -0.99 5.91
C MET A 115 -8.41 -2.03 4.85
N LEU A 116 -7.69 -1.62 3.79
CA LEU A 116 -7.19 -2.57 2.78
C LEU A 116 -6.26 -3.63 3.38
N LEU A 117 -5.31 -3.22 4.24
CA LEU A 117 -4.45 -4.20 4.92
C LEU A 117 -5.23 -5.07 5.90
N GLU A 118 -6.30 -4.55 6.52
CA GLU A 118 -7.19 -5.32 7.38
C GLU A 118 -7.91 -6.41 6.59
N ASP A 119 -8.44 -6.06 5.42
CA ASP A 119 -9.10 -7.02 4.54
C ASP A 119 -8.14 -8.10 4.03
N ILE A 120 -6.91 -7.74 3.62
CA ILE A 120 -5.87 -8.72 3.27
C ILE A 120 -5.56 -9.64 4.46
N TYR A 121 -5.43 -9.08 5.67
CA TYR A 121 -5.15 -9.85 6.88
C TYR A 121 -6.29 -10.80 7.23
N GLN A 122 -7.55 -10.32 7.29
CA GLN A 122 -8.71 -11.14 7.59
C GLN A 122 -8.90 -12.24 6.55
N CYS A 123 -8.79 -11.90 5.26
CA CYS A 123 -8.83 -12.86 4.18
C CYS A 123 -7.75 -13.95 4.34
N ALA A 124 -6.51 -13.59 4.67
CA ALA A 124 -5.45 -14.57 4.90
C ALA A 124 -5.71 -15.49 6.10
N GLN A 125 -6.35 -14.98 7.15
CA GLN A 125 -6.66 -15.74 8.38
C GLN A 125 -7.85 -16.71 8.20
N ASN A 126 -8.93 -16.25 7.56
CA ASN A 126 -10.20 -16.98 7.57
C ASN A 126 -11.03 -16.85 6.28
N GLY A 127 -10.50 -16.24 5.22
CA GLY A 127 -11.23 -15.98 3.98
C GLY A 127 -12.33 -14.92 4.11
N GLY A 128 -12.31 -14.13 5.19
CA GLY A 128 -13.31 -13.11 5.50
C GLY A 128 -12.88 -11.69 5.11
N GLY A 129 -13.39 -10.70 5.85
CA GLY A 129 -13.23 -9.28 5.53
C GLY A 129 -14.11 -8.85 4.35
N THR A 130 -13.84 -7.67 3.80
CA THR A 130 -14.53 -7.14 2.63
C THR A 130 -14.30 -8.01 1.40
N PHE A 131 -13.11 -8.62 1.26
CA PHE A 131 -12.80 -9.51 0.12
C PHE A 131 -13.75 -10.71 0.08
N GLY A 132 -13.96 -11.40 1.21
CA GLY A 132 -14.90 -12.52 1.26
C GLY A 132 -16.37 -12.12 1.04
N ALA A 133 -16.73 -10.84 1.21
CA ALA A 133 -18.08 -10.34 1.03
C ALA A 133 -18.36 -9.81 -0.38
N LEU A 134 -17.40 -9.11 -0.99
CA LEU A 134 -17.56 -8.38 -2.24
C LEU A 134 -16.79 -8.97 -3.41
N LEU A 135 -15.72 -9.73 -3.14
CA LEU A 135 -14.90 -10.43 -4.14
C LEU A 135 -14.96 -11.97 -3.97
N PRO A 136 -16.15 -12.57 -3.72
CA PRO A 136 -16.23 -14.01 -3.47
C PRO A 136 -15.80 -14.79 -4.71
N ASP A 137 -14.99 -15.82 -4.50
CA ASP A 137 -14.42 -16.68 -5.55
C ASP A 137 -13.47 -15.96 -6.54
N GLU A 138 -13.23 -14.65 -6.39
CA GLU A 138 -12.26 -13.88 -7.18
C GLU A 138 -10.90 -13.75 -6.48
N ILE A 139 -10.89 -13.72 -5.14
CA ILE A 139 -9.66 -13.77 -4.33
C ILE A 139 -9.80 -14.88 -3.30
N SER A 140 -8.90 -15.85 -3.35
CA SER A 140 -8.84 -16.95 -2.40
C SER A 140 -8.07 -16.60 -1.11
N GLN A 141 -8.31 -17.37 -0.05
CA GLN A 141 -7.52 -17.26 1.19
C GLN A 141 -6.01 -17.48 0.94
N ASN A 142 -5.65 -18.39 0.02
CA ASN A 142 -4.25 -18.70 -0.27
C ASN A 142 -3.56 -17.56 -1.03
N GLU A 143 -4.26 -16.84 -1.90
CA GLU A 143 -3.76 -15.60 -2.52
C GLU A 143 -3.54 -14.50 -1.48
N CYS A 144 -4.46 -14.32 -0.53
CA CYS A 144 -4.26 -13.37 0.57
C CYS A 144 -3.04 -13.73 1.45
N GLN A 145 -2.81 -15.01 1.72
CA GLN A 145 -1.59 -15.48 2.41
C GLN A 145 -0.33 -15.20 1.58
N THR A 146 -0.43 -15.29 0.25
CA THR A 146 0.65 -14.96 -0.68
C THR A 146 0.92 -13.45 -0.69
N MET A 147 -0.10 -12.60 -0.70
CA MET A 147 0.04 -11.14 -0.55
C MET A 147 0.79 -10.77 0.72
N ILE A 148 0.40 -11.35 1.86
CA ILE A 148 1.11 -11.18 3.14
C ILE A 148 2.58 -11.63 3.01
N THR A 149 2.83 -12.74 2.32
CA THR A 149 4.20 -13.24 2.11
C THR A 149 5.06 -12.21 1.39
N TYR A 150 4.60 -11.63 0.27
CA TYR A 150 5.32 -10.56 -0.42
C TYR A 150 5.57 -9.35 0.48
N LEU A 151 4.54 -8.90 1.21
CA LEU A 151 4.67 -7.77 2.14
C LEU A 151 5.70 -8.04 3.25
N THR A 152 5.78 -9.28 3.75
CA THR A 152 6.75 -9.66 4.79
C THR A 152 8.19 -9.73 4.32
N ARG A 153 8.41 -9.76 3.00
CA ARG A 153 9.74 -9.78 2.39
C ARG A 153 10.24 -8.40 1.98
N ASN A 154 9.39 -7.37 2.03
CA ASN A 154 9.87 -5.99 1.99
C ASN A 154 10.71 -5.71 3.25
N LYS A 155 12.03 -5.52 3.08
CA LYS A 155 12.99 -5.27 4.17
C LYS A 155 13.82 -4.03 3.84
N ILE A 156 13.60 -2.96 4.57
CA ILE A 156 14.28 -1.67 4.36
C ILE A 156 15.00 -1.12 5.59
N ALA A 157 14.71 -1.66 6.78
CA ALA A 157 15.30 -1.27 8.06
C ALA A 157 15.14 0.23 8.43
N VAL A 158 14.12 0.89 7.89
CA VAL A 158 13.75 2.29 8.15
C VAL A 158 12.24 2.40 8.40
N LEU A 159 11.76 3.59 8.76
CA LEU A 159 10.36 3.91 9.00
C LEU A 159 9.74 3.01 10.08
N LEU A 160 8.58 2.40 9.82
CA LEU A 160 7.90 1.58 10.82
C LEU A 160 8.76 0.40 11.26
N GLN A 161 9.52 -0.19 10.34
CA GLN A 161 10.36 -1.35 10.61
C GLN A 161 11.46 -1.03 11.63
N ALA A 162 12.01 0.18 11.62
CA ALA A 162 13.06 0.60 12.56
C ALA A 162 12.59 0.74 14.00
N GLY A 163 11.27 0.84 14.23
CA GLY A 163 10.69 0.94 15.57
C GLY A 163 10.33 -0.41 16.22
N LEU A 164 10.47 -1.52 15.49
CA LEU A 164 10.09 -2.85 15.95
C LEU A 164 11.30 -3.61 16.51
N PRO A 165 11.12 -4.50 17.52
CA PRO A 165 12.19 -5.39 17.96
C PRO A 165 12.69 -6.30 16.85
N ASP A 166 13.99 -6.62 16.89
CA ASP A 166 14.60 -7.55 15.95
C ASP A 166 13.86 -8.90 15.91
N GLY A 167 13.66 -9.41 14.69
CA GLY A 167 12.94 -10.66 14.45
C GLY A 167 11.41 -10.54 14.47
N THR A 168 10.85 -9.36 14.75
CA THR A 168 9.40 -9.12 14.59
C THR A 168 8.99 -9.37 13.15
N ARG A 169 8.03 -10.28 12.93
CA ARG A 169 7.45 -10.49 11.61
C ARG A 169 6.60 -9.27 11.28
N PHE A 170 6.91 -8.63 10.16
CA PHE A 170 6.29 -7.39 9.72
C PHE A 170 6.07 -7.46 8.21
N GLY A 171 4.81 -7.40 7.79
CA GLY A 171 4.42 -7.30 6.39
C GLY A 171 4.03 -5.88 6.06
N HIS A 172 4.79 -5.19 5.21
CA HIS A 172 4.57 -3.76 4.99
C HIS A 172 4.92 -3.29 3.58
N LYS A 173 4.47 -2.07 3.27
CA LYS A 173 4.92 -1.31 2.12
C LYS A 173 5.13 0.13 2.51
N HIS A 174 6.26 0.67 2.07
CA HIS A 174 6.62 2.07 2.19
C HIS A 174 6.57 2.78 0.83
N GLY A 175 6.51 4.11 0.87
CA GLY A 175 6.60 4.97 -0.29
C GLY A 175 7.04 6.39 0.08
N TRP A 176 7.92 6.94 -0.72
CA TRP A 176 8.24 8.36 -0.80
C TRP A 176 8.63 8.67 -2.24
N ILE A 177 8.52 9.93 -2.62
CA ILE A 177 8.91 10.40 -3.95
C ILE A 177 9.71 11.68 -3.83
N THR A 178 10.55 11.91 -4.82
CA THR A 178 11.06 13.24 -5.12
C THR A 178 10.08 13.89 -6.10
N GLU A 179 9.53 15.02 -5.71
CA GLU A 179 8.55 15.76 -6.49
C GLU A 179 9.22 16.65 -7.55
N ALA A 180 8.42 17.36 -8.34
CA ALA A 180 8.90 18.12 -9.49
C ALA A 180 9.88 19.24 -9.13
N ASP A 181 9.86 19.72 -7.89
CA ASP A 181 10.80 20.72 -7.36
C ASP A 181 12.12 20.13 -6.85
N GLY A 182 12.28 18.80 -6.93
CA GLY A 182 13.47 18.08 -6.49
C GLY A 182 13.49 17.77 -5.00
N LEU A 183 12.41 18.04 -4.26
CA LEU A 183 12.30 17.80 -2.83
C LEU A 183 11.34 16.65 -2.53
N MET A 184 11.46 16.09 -1.33
CA MET A 184 10.51 15.10 -0.82
C MET A 184 9.56 15.82 0.12
N HIS A 185 8.24 15.77 -0.12
CA HIS A 185 7.25 16.35 0.79
C HIS A 185 6.44 15.31 1.52
N ALA A 186 6.34 14.09 0.99
CA ALA A 186 5.51 13.02 1.56
C ALA A 186 6.27 11.71 1.78
N ILE A 187 5.96 11.06 2.91
CA ILE A 187 6.29 9.66 3.21
C ILE A 187 5.01 8.96 3.63
N PHE A 188 4.90 7.69 3.24
CA PHE A 188 3.83 6.78 3.65
C PHE A 188 4.44 5.41 3.96
N ASP A 189 4.17 4.85 5.13
CA ASP A 189 4.48 3.45 5.47
C ASP A 189 3.27 2.80 6.14
N VAL A 190 2.94 1.58 5.72
CA VAL A 190 1.75 0.86 6.17
C VAL A 190 2.07 -0.62 6.27
N GLY A 191 1.65 -1.28 7.34
CA GLY A 191 1.92 -2.69 7.51
C GLY A 191 1.14 -3.38 8.61
N VAL A 192 1.17 -4.71 8.57
CA VAL A 192 0.71 -5.62 9.62
C VAL A 192 1.90 -6.12 10.43
N VAL A 193 1.85 -5.85 11.73
CA VAL A 193 2.85 -6.30 12.70
C VAL A 193 2.31 -7.52 13.41
N TYR A 194 3.09 -8.60 13.42
CA TYR A 194 2.79 -9.80 14.18
C TYR A 194 3.54 -9.74 15.50
N SER A 195 2.82 -9.60 16.62
CA SER A 195 3.42 -9.36 17.93
C SER A 195 2.86 -10.30 19.01
N PRO A 196 3.62 -10.59 20.09
CA PRO A 196 3.16 -11.50 21.15
C PRO A 196 1.83 -11.10 21.81
N GLY A 197 1.56 -9.79 21.96
CA GLY A 197 0.33 -9.26 22.55
C GLY A 197 -0.86 -9.18 21.59
N GLY A 198 -0.66 -9.54 20.32
CA GLY A 198 -1.67 -9.49 19.27
C GLY A 198 -1.14 -8.87 17.99
N ASP A 199 -1.68 -9.31 16.86
CA ASP A 199 -1.38 -8.70 15.57
C ASP A 199 -2.11 -7.36 15.44
N TYR A 200 -1.48 -6.38 14.79
CA TYR A 200 -2.09 -5.08 14.56
C TYR A 200 -1.66 -4.48 13.23
N ILE A 201 -2.51 -3.60 12.70
CA ILE A 201 -2.22 -2.79 11.51
C ILE A 201 -1.83 -1.39 11.94
N ILE A 202 -0.80 -0.86 11.30
CA ILE A 202 -0.30 0.48 11.54
C ILE A 202 -0.07 1.17 10.19
N CYS A 203 -0.47 2.43 10.13
CA CYS A 203 -0.46 3.24 8.93
C CYS A 203 -0.02 4.65 9.30
N VAL A 204 1.12 5.08 8.76
CA VAL A 204 1.71 6.39 9.06
C VAL A 204 1.99 7.11 7.75
N ALA A 205 1.37 8.28 7.58
CA ALA A 205 1.64 9.20 6.49
C ALA A 205 2.09 10.55 7.06
N MET A 206 3.10 11.16 6.43
CA MET A 206 3.62 12.47 6.79
C MET A 206 3.69 13.36 5.56
N TYR A 207 3.40 14.64 5.75
CA TYR A 207 3.54 15.66 4.73
C TYR A 207 4.16 16.93 5.32
N HIS A 208 5.00 17.62 4.55
CA HIS A 208 5.48 18.96 4.89
C HIS A 208 5.50 19.87 3.65
N PRO A 209 4.92 21.09 3.69
CA PRO A 209 4.72 21.93 2.51
C PRO A 209 5.99 22.54 1.93
N VAL A 210 7.08 22.60 2.69
CA VAL A 210 8.39 23.11 2.22
C VAL A 210 9.34 21.98 1.85
N GLN A 211 9.67 21.11 2.81
CA GLN A 211 10.41 19.88 2.58
C GLN A 211 10.20 18.97 3.79
N LEU A 212 9.96 17.69 3.55
CA LEU A 212 10.00 16.66 4.57
C LEU A 212 11.42 16.09 4.61
N ILE A 213 12.15 16.32 5.71
CA ILE A 213 13.51 15.79 5.87
C ILE A 213 13.45 14.31 6.25
N PHE A 214 14.05 13.44 5.43
CA PHE A 214 13.99 11.98 5.60
C PHE A 214 14.40 11.53 6.99
N ASP A 215 15.55 11.96 7.52
CA ASP A 215 16.03 11.49 8.83
C ASP A 215 15.06 11.84 9.96
N SER A 216 14.40 13.01 9.87
CA SER A 216 13.41 13.44 10.86
C SER A 216 12.11 12.64 10.76
N ALA A 217 11.62 12.45 9.53
CA ALA A 217 10.42 11.64 9.28
C ALA A 217 10.63 10.17 9.66
N ASN A 218 11.82 9.64 9.35
CA ASN A 218 12.25 8.29 9.70
C ASN A 218 12.25 8.07 11.21
N LEU A 219 12.94 8.94 11.96
CA LEU A 219 12.99 8.84 13.41
C LEU A 219 11.60 8.97 14.05
N LEU A 220 10.77 9.90 13.58
CA LEU A 220 9.42 10.07 14.10
C LEU A 220 8.55 8.84 13.82
N THR A 221 8.63 8.28 12.61
CA THR A 221 7.87 7.06 12.23
C THR A 221 8.31 5.86 13.06
N ALA A 222 9.62 5.69 13.27
CA ALA A 222 10.16 4.64 14.13
C ALA A 222 9.68 4.78 15.58
N ASN A 223 9.71 6.00 16.14
CA ASN A 223 9.23 6.26 17.50
C ASN A 223 7.73 5.99 17.65
N ILE A 224 6.91 6.34 16.64
CA ILE A 224 5.47 5.99 16.60
C ILE A 224 5.32 4.46 16.62
N SER A 225 6.07 3.75 15.77
CA SER A 225 6.04 2.29 15.70
C SER A 225 6.42 1.64 17.05
N THR A 226 7.49 2.11 17.69
CA THR A 226 7.90 1.64 19.03
C THR A 226 6.81 1.88 20.08
N ALA A 227 6.19 3.07 20.08
CA ALA A 227 5.13 3.39 21.04
C ALA A 227 3.91 2.47 20.87
N VAL A 228 3.50 2.21 19.62
CA VAL A 228 2.37 1.32 19.31
C VAL A 228 2.72 -0.14 19.67
N TYR A 229 3.92 -0.62 19.31
CA TYR A 229 4.37 -1.96 19.68
C TYR A 229 4.33 -2.17 21.19
N ASN A 230 4.87 -1.21 21.95
CA ASN A 230 4.88 -1.27 23.41
C ASN A 230 3.47 -1.25 24.00
N TYR A 231 2.54 -0.47 23.43
CA TYR A 231 1.14 -0.44 23.88
C TYR A 231 0.47 -1.81 23.79
N PHE A 232 0.67 -2.54 22.69
CA PHE A 232 0.10 -3.89 22.54
C PHE A 232 0.87 -4.97 23.32
N ASN A 233 2.12 -4.72 23.70
CA ASN A 233 3.00 -5.70 24.35
C ASN A 233 3.37 -5.32 25.79
N ILE A 234 2.50 -4.61 26.50
CA ILE A 234 2.68 -4.37 27.93
C ILE A 234 2.61 -5.72 28.66
N THR A 235 3.70 -6.13 29.30
CA THR A 235 3.71 -7.28 30.20
C THR A 235 2.77 -7.01 31.37
N ASN A 236 1.74 -7.85 31.54
CA ASN A 236 1.03 -8.00 32.81
C ASN A 236 1.89 -8.75 33.82
#